data_AF-A0A0F9V5Y0-F1
#
_entry.id   AF-A0A0F9V5Y0-F1
#
_cell.length_a   1.000
_cell.length_b   1.000
_cell.length_c   1.000
_cell.angle_alpha   90.00
_cell.angle_beta   90.00
_cell.angle_gamma   90.00
#
_symmetry.space_group_name_H-M   'P 1'
#
loop_
_entity.id
_entity.type
_entity.pdbx_description
1 polymer ?
#
loop_
_entity_poly.entity_id
_entity_poly.type
_entity_poly.pdbx_seq_one_letter_code
_entity_poly.pdbx_strand_id
1 'polypeptide(L)'
;MTSNAAKPVYGTTNPTPGQVEASGVKRMGSVFALDPEHEQLYRDLHANAWPGIVEQLHKSNIRNFSIFITELAGRKYVVSYYEYIGSDFEADQQAMAEDPETHRWWQALGPCEMPGIDCGEMDPVFLME
;
A
#
# COMPACT_ATOMS: atom_id res chain seq x y z
N MET A 1 -1.49 10.55 26.42
CA MET A 1 -0.30 9.67 26.36
C MET A 1 0.62 10.30 25.33
N THR A 2 1.78 10.81 25.73
CA THR A 2 2.75 11.38 24.80
C THR A 2 3.27 10.26 23.93
N SER A 3 2.87 10.26 22.66
CA SER A 3 3.42 9.38 21.62
C SER A 3 4.94 9.50 21.66
N ASN A 4 5.62 8.39 21.97
CA ASN A 4 7.07 8.28 21.96
C ASN A 4 7.54 7.87 20.55
N ALA A 5 6.93 8.45 19.52
CA ALA A 5 7.26 8.13 18.14
C ALA A 5 8.69 8.57 17.84
N ALA A 6 9.50 7.63 17.34
CA ALA A 6 10.82 7.94 16.83
C ALA A 6 10.70 8.94 15.67
N LYS A 7 11.62 9.89 15.57
CA LYS A 7 11.68 10.81 14.44
C LYS A 7 12.42 10.14 13.28
N PRO A 8 12.01 10.37 12.02
CA PRO A 8 12.80 9.94 10.87
C PRO A 8 14.22 10.49 10.93
N VAL A 9 15.20 9.65 10.60
CA VAL A 9 16.61 10.05 10.45
C VAL A 9 16.99 9.85 8.98
N TYR A 10 17.40 10.93 8.34
CA TYR A 10 17.76 10.91 6.92
C TYR A 10 19.29 10.81 6.74
N GLY A 11 19.70 10.17 5.64
CA GLY A 11 21.09 9.93 5.30
C GLY A 11 21.25 9.36 3.89
N THR A 12 22.44 8.85 3.58
CA THR A 12 22.75 8.29 2.25
C THR A 12 21.87 7.10 1.87
N THR A 13 21.39 6.35 2.86
CA THR A 13 20.50 5.21 2.68
C THR A 13 19.09 5.47 3.20
N ASN A 14 18.75 6.67 3.66
CA ASN A 14 17.36 7.03 3.95
C ASN A 14 17.11 8.45 3.45
N PRO A 15 16.73 8.63 2.17
CA PRO A 15 16.62 9.94 1.57
C PRO A 15 15.54 10.79 2.24
N THR A 16 15.75 12.11 2.27
CA THR A 16 14.71 13.07 2.68
C THR A 16 13.53 13.05 1.70
N PRO A 17 12.33 13.50 2.10
CA PRO A 17 11.18 13.59 1.20
C PRO A 17 11.48 14.37 -0.10
N GLY A 18 12.25 15.46 -0.02
CA GLY A 18 12.64 16.24 -1.21
C GLY A 18 13.61 15.49 -2.14
N GLN A 19 14.47 14.63 -1.60
CA GLN A 19 15.33 13.76 -2.42
C GLN A 19 14.53 12.63 -3.07
N VAL A 20 13.56 12.05 -2.35
CA VAL A 20 12.62 11.07 -2.92
C VAL A 20 11.85 11.69 -4.08
N GLU A 21 11.32 12.90 -3.89
CA GLU A 21 10.61 13.63 -4.96
C GLU A 21 11.52 13.91 -6.16
N ALA A 22 12.76 14.34 -5.93
CA ALA A 22 13.74 14.56 -7.00
C ALA A 22 14.13 13.29 -7.76
N SER A 23 14.01 12.10 -7.15
CA SER A 23 14.29 10.83 -7.84
C SER A 23 13.21 10.44 -8.86
N GLY A 24 12.03 11.04 -8.79
CA GLY A 24 10.88 10.69 -9.62
C GLY A 24 10.18 9.38 -9.25
N VAL A 25 10.62 8.70 -8.16
CA VAL A 25 10.02 7.46 -7.68
C VAL A 25 9.80 7.51 -6.18
N LYS A 26 8.53 7.45 -5.75
CA LYS A 26 8.13 7.31 -4.34
C LYS A 26 7.81 5.85 -4.06
N ARG A 27 8.54 5.23 -3.13
CA ARG A 27 8.32 3.83 -2.72
C ARG A 27 7.40 3.81 -1.53
N MET A 28 6.27 3.12 -1.66
CA MET A 28 5.20 3.09 -0.69
C MET A 28 5.12 1.68 -0.11
N GLY A 29 5.11 1.58 1.22
CA GLY A 29 4.86 0.34 1.94
C GLY A 29 3.63 0.50 2.82
N SER A 30 2.81 -0.53 2.90
CA SER A 30 1.69 -0.56 3.85
C SER A 30 1.51 -1.93 4.46
N VAL A 31 0.87 -1.97 5.62
CA VAL A 31 0.46 -3.20 6.27
C VAL A 31 -1.00 -3.07 6.68
N PHE A 32 -1.74 -4.18 6.64
CA PHE A 32 -3.00 -4.32 7.36
C PHE A 32 -3.15 -5.74 7.88
N ALA A 33 -3.99 -5.92 8.89
CA ALA A 33 -4.25 -7.24 9.45
C ALA A 33 -5.33 -7.97 8.65
N LEU A 34 -5.01 -9.20 8.25
CA LEU A 34 -5.89 -10.03 7.44
C LEU A 34 -6.84 -10.82 8.33
N ASP A 35 -8.12 -10.83 7.99
CA ASP A 35 -9.08 -11.79 8.55
C ASP A 35 -8.77 -13.20 8.01
N PRO A 36 -8.38 -14.16 8.88
CA PRO A 36 -8.07 -15.51 8.45
C PRO A 36 -9.27 -16.23 7.80
N GLU A 37 -10.51 -15.87 8.14
CA GLU A 37 -11.70 -16.49 7.51
C GLU A 37 -11.84 -16.11 6.04
N HIS A 38 -11.28 -14.96 5.64
CA HIS A 38 -11.39 -14.39 4.30
C HIS A 38 -10.08 -14.45 3.49
N GLU A 39 -9.03 -15.11 3.99
CA GLU A 39 -7.74 -15.20 3.28
C GLU A 39 -7.89 -15.83 1.89
N GLN A 40 -8.71 -16.87 1.74
CA GLN A 40 -8.90 -17.53 0.45
C GLN A 40 -9.53 -16.58 -0.57
N LEU A 41 -10.56 -15.82 -0.16
CA LEU A 41 -11.18 -14.78 -0.98
C LEU A 41 -10.14 -13.74 -1.42
N TYR A 42 -9.30 -13.28 -0.50
CA TYR A 42 -8.25 -12.31 -0.79
C TYR A 42 -7.29 -12.82 -1.87
N ARG A 43 -6.86 -14.08 -1.76
CA ARG A 43 -5.96 -14.73 -2.73
C ARG A 43 -6.64 -14.91 -4.09
N ASP A 44 -7.89 -15.35 -4.12
CA ASP A 44 -8.61 -15.59 -5.37
C ASP A 44 -8.86 -14.29 -6.15
N LEU A 45 -9.22 -13.21 -5.44
CA LEU A 45 -9.36 -11.88 -6.01
C LEU A 45 -8.02 -11.40 -6.61
N HIS A 46 -6.92 -11.45 -5.85
CA HIS A 46 -5.63 -10.93 -6.33
C HIS A 46 -4.98 -11.80 -7.41
N ALA A 47 -5.24 -13.10 -7.44
CA ALA A 47 -4.81 -13.97 -8.54
C ALA A 47 -5.52 -13.63 -9.86
N ASN A 48 -6.71 -13.02 -9.79
CA ASN A 48 -7.56 -12.70 -10.94
C ASN A 48 -8.09 -11.26 -10.85
N ALA A 49 -7.19 -10.31 -10.53
CA ALA A 49 -7.56 -8.91 -10.41
C ALA A 49 -8.30 -8.42 -11.67
N TRP A 50 -9.36 -7.64 -11.49
CA TRP A 50 -10.16 -7.20 -12.63
C TRP A 50 -9.31 -6.31 -13.55
N PRO A 51 -9.42 -6.44 -14.89
CA PRO A 51 -8.57 -5.71 -15.81
C PRO A 51 -8.58 -4.19 -15.62
N GLY A 52 -9.73 -3.58 -15.34
CA GLY A 52 -9.80 -2.13 -15.16
C GLY A 52 -9.25 -1.66 -13.81
N ILE A 53 -9.12 -2.52 -12.79
CA ILE A 53 -8.34 -2.22 -11.58
C ILE A 53 -6.86 -2.10 -11.91
N VAL A 54 -6.33 -3.05 -12.69
CA VAL A 54 -4.94 -2.98 -13.15
C VAL A 54 -4.73 -1.74 -14.02
N GLU A 55 -5.66 -1.44 -14.92
CA GLU A 55 -5.61 -0.23 -15.75
C GLU A 55 -5.66 1.06 -14.91
N GLN A 56 -6.52 1.13 -13.91
CA GLN A 56 -6.67 2.30 -13.04
C GLN A 56 -5.42 2.52 -12.21
N LEU A 57 -4.84 1.48 -11.61
CA LEU A 57 -3.54 1.56 -10.92
C LEU A 57 -2.45 2.08 -11.87
N HIS A 58 -2.45 1.61 -13.12
CA HIS A 58 -1.51 2.10 -14.13
C HIS A 58 -1.71 3.58 -14.46
N LYS A 59 -2.96 4.05 -14.59
CA LYS A 59 -3.33 5.46 -14.82
C LYS A 59 -2.94 6.34 -13.64
N SER A 60 -3.11 5.87 -12.42
CA SER A 60 -2.70 6.53 -11.17
C SER A 60 -1.19 6.36 -10.86
N ASN A 61 -0.37 6.11 -11.88
CA ASN A 61 1.09 6.05 -11.77
C ASN A 61 1.67 5.05 -10.76
N ILE A 62 0.93 4.00 -10.41
CA ILE A 62 1.39 2.90 -9.54
C ILE A 62 2.10 1.83 -10.40
N ARG A 63 3.31 1.44 -9.99
CA ARG A 63 4.19 0.47 -10.67
C ARG A 63 4.78 -0.50 -9.66
N ASN A 64 5.30 -1.62 -10.17
CA ASN A 64 6.01 -2.63 -9.36
C ASN A 64 5.24 -3.05 -8.08
N PHE A 65 3.91 -3.14 -8.18
CA PHE A 65 3.04 -3.39 -7.03
C PHE A 65 3.07 -4.87 -6.65
N SER A 66 3.61 -5.16 -5.47
CA SER A 66 3.68 -6.49 -4.87
C SER A 66 2.93 -6.55 -3.54
N ILE A 67 2.24 -7.66 -3.29
CA ILE A 67 1.46 -7.89 -2.08
C ILE A 67 1.87 -9.25 -1.50
N PHE A 68 2.15 -9.28 -0.20
CA PHE A 68 2.62 -10.43 0.54
C PHE A 68 1.69 -10.71 1.72
N ILE A 69 1.46 -11.99 2.02
CA ILE A 69 0.80 -12.41 3.26
C ILE A 69 1.85 -13.03 4.17
N THR A 70 1.87 -12.64 5.44
CA THR A 70 2.74 -13.20 6.47
C THR A 70 1.97 -13.43 7.76
N GLU A 71 2.57 -14.17 8.70
CA GLU A 71 2.03 -14.36 10.04
C GLU A 71 3.06 -13.89 11.07
N LEU A 72 2.64 -12.99 11.95
CA LEU A 72 3.46 -12.42 13.01
C LEU A 72 2.71 -12.56 14.33
N ALA A 73 3.37 -13.15 15.34
CA ALA A 73 2.79 -13.37 16.67
C ALA A 73 1.39 -14.06 16.64
N GLY A 74 1.19 -15.02 15.73
CA GLY A 74 -0.07 -15.76 15.60
C GLY A 74 -1.19 -14.99 14.89
N ARG A 75 -0.89 -13.86 14.24
CA ARG A 75 -1.85 -13.08 13.46
C ARG A 75 -1.36 -12.90 12.04
N LYS A 76 -2.29 -12.98 11.07
CA LYS A 76 -2.00 -12.77 9.66
C LYS A 76 -2.01 -11.29 9.29
N TYR A 77 -1.07 -10.91 8.45
CA TYR A 77 -0.92 -9.56 7.92
C TYR A 77 -0.74 -9.63 6.41
N VAL A 78 -1.29 -8.64 5.74
CA VAL A 78 -0.92 -8.30 4.38
C VAL A 78 0.09 -7.17 4.44
N VAL A 79 1.21 -7.33 3.74
CA VAL A 79 2.22 -6.29 3.53
C VAL A 79 2.25 -5.98 2.04
N SER A 80 2.16 -4.71 1.69
CA SER A 80 2.13 -4.27 0.30
C SER A 80 3.29 -3.31 0.02
N TYR A 81 3.82 -3.36 -1.19
CA TYR A 81 4.88 -2.47 -1.69
C TYR A 81 4.54 -2.04 -3.11
N TYR A 82 4.62 -0.75 -3.41
CA TYR A 82 4.56 -0.26 -4.78
C TYR A 82 5.44 0.97 -5.00
N GLU A 83 5.71 1.27 -6.26
CA GLU A 83 6.41 2.47 -6.71
C GLU A 83 5.40 3.42 -7.35
N TYR A 84 5.28 4.61 -6.81
CA TYR A 84 4.55 5.69 -7.41
C TYR A 84 5.50 6.59 -8.21
N ILE A 85 5.22 6.74 -9.51
CA ILE A 85 6.07 7.47 -10.45
C ILE A 85 5.45 8.78 -10.95
N GLY A 86 4.33 9.20 -10.37
CA GLY A 86 3.61 10.41 -10.77
C GLY A 86 4.14 11.66 -10.07
N SER A 87 3.63 12.82 -10.49
CA SER A 87 3.99 14.12 -9.92
C SER A 87 2.97 14.67 -8.94
N ASP A 88 1.72 14.19 -8.96
CA ASP A 88 0.62 14.69 -8.11
C ASP A 88 -0.13 13.52 -7.47
N PHE A 89 0.39 13.08 -6.32
CA PHE A 89 -0.11 11.88 -5.64
C PHE A 89 -1.56 12.08 -5.17
N GLU A 90 -1.91 13.28 -4.70
CA GLU A 90 -3.26 13.56 -4.21
C GLU A 90 -4.29 13.49 -5.35
N ALA A 91 -3.97 14.07 -6.51
CA ALA A 91 -4.83 14.00 -7.68
C ALA A 91 -5.00 12.56 -8.20
N ASP A 92 -3.92 11.78 -8.24
CA ASP A 92 -3.97 10.38 -8.71
C ASP A 92 -4.75 9.46 -7.76
N GLN A 93 -4.63 9.70 -6.45
CA GLN A 93 -5.42 9.01 -5.42
C GLN A 93 -6.89 9.40 -5.49
N GLN A 94 -7.19 10.69 -5.72
CA GLN A 94 -8.55 11.16 -5.90
C GLN A 94 -9.20 10.54 -7.15
N ALA A 95 -8.49 10.51 -8.28
CA ALA A 95 -9.00 9.90 -9.51
C ALA A 95 -9.34 8.41 -9.31
N MET A 96 -8.51 7.68 -8.56
CA MET A 96 -8.77 6.28 -8.20
C MET A 96 -9.96 6.15 -7.24
N ALA A 97 -10.10 7.08 -6.29
CA ALA A 97 -11.26 7.14 -5.38
C ALA A 97 -12.55 7.62 -6.05
N GLU A 98 -12.50 8.13 -7.28
CA GLU A 98 -13.70 8.47 -8.06
C GLU A 98 -14.10 7.33 -9.01
N ASP A 99 -13.20 6.37 -9.26
CA ASP A 99 -13.43 5.26 -10.18
C ASP A 99 -14.45 4.24 -9.61
N PRO A 100 -15.58 4.00 -10.29
CA PRO A 100 -16.61 3.09 -9.79
C PRO A 100 -16.16 1.62 -9.76
N GLU A 101 -15.22 1.19 -10.61
CA GLU A 101 -14.72 -0.19 -10.55
C GLU A 101 -13.83 -0.39 -9.33
N THR A 102 -12.98 0.59 -9.02
CA THR A 102 -12.16 0.64 -7.81
C THR A 102 -13.01 0.60 -6.54
N HIS A 103 -14.10 1.35 -6.49
CA HIS A 103 -15.05 1.25 -5.38
C HIS A 103 -15.61 -0.16 -5.20
N ARG A 104 -16.01 -0.82 -6.29
CA ARG A 104 -16.53 -2.20 -6.25
C ARG A 104 -15.46 -3.19 -5.80
N TRP A 105 -14.22 -2.97 -6.22
CA TRP A 105 -13.08 -3.78 -5.81
C TRP A 105 -12.82 -3.64 -4.31
N TRP A 106 -12.81 -2.42 -3.77
CA TRP A 106 -12.69 -2.19 -2.33
C TRP A 106 -13.84 -2.82 -1.53
N GLN A 107 -15.07 -2.79 -2.04
CA GLN A 107 -16.19 -3.49 -1.41
C GLN A 107 -15.99 -5.01 -1.37
N ALA A 108 -15.41 -5.60 -2.42
CA ALA A 108 -15.10 -7.03 -2.45
C ALA A 108 -13.96 -7.40 -1.48
N LEU A 109 -12.99 -6.50 -1.28
CA LEU A 109 -11.88 -6.68 -0.34
C LEU A 109 -12.24 -6.35 1.11
N GLY A 110 -13.24 -5.51 1.36
CA GLY A 110 -13.61 -5.04 2.69
C GLY A 110 -13.74 -6.13 3.76
N PRO A 111 -14.37 -7.30 3.49
CA PRO A 111 -14.44 -8.40 4.45
C PRO A 111 -13.08 -9.01 4.83
N CYS A 112 -12.03 -8.80 4.04
CA CYS A 112 -10.71 -9.36 4.28
C CYS A 112 -9.93 -8.62 5.37
N GLU A 113 -10.30 -7.39 5.69
CA GLU A 113 -9.62 -6.61 6.74
C GLU A 113 -10.12 -7.01 8.12
N MET A 114 -9.18 -7.31 9.03
CA MET A 114 -9.49 -7.61 10.42
C MET A 114 -9.85 -6.30 11.16
N PRO A 115 -11.08 -6.15 11.69
CA PRO A 115 -11.50 -4.92 12.34
C PRO A 115 -10.77 -4.67 13.66
N GLY A 116 -10.60 -3.38 14.00
CA GLY A 116 -10.10 -2.96 15.32
C GLY A 116 -8.58 -3.07 15.49
N ILE A 117 -7.83 -3.23 14.40
CA ILE A 117 -6.36 -3.21 14.42
C ILE A 117 -5.89 -2.00 13.64
N ASP A 118 -5.18 -1.12 14.34
CA ASP A 118 -4.55 0.03 13.73
C ASP A 118 -3.33 -0.44 12.93
N CYS A 119 -3.40 -0.23 11.62
CA CYS A 119 -2.37 -0.52 10.65
C CYS A 119 -2.41 0.58 9.59
N GLY A 120 -1.35 0.73 8.80
CA GLY A 120 -1.29 1.79 7.81
C GLY A 120 -0.01 1.79 7.00
N GLU A 121 0.37 2.97 6.53
CA GLU A 121 1.61 3.20 5.81
C GLU A 121 2.84 2.93 6.69
N MET A 122 3.89 2.42 6.07
CA MET A 122 5.15 2.05 6.73
C MET A 122 6.21 3.11 6.47
N ASP A 123 6.93 3.51 7.51
CA ASP A 123 8.04 4.46 7.39
C ASP A 123 9.25 3.83 6.65
N PRO A 124 9.76 4.45 5.58
CA PRO A 124 11.02 4.03 4.98
C PRO A 124 12.17 4.38 5.91
N VAL A 125 13.08 3.41 6.10
CA VAL A 125 14.26 3.57 6.98
C VAL A 125 15.58 3.21 6.28
N PHE A 126 15.50 2.57 5.11
CA PHE A 126 16.64 2.15 4.33
C PHE A 126 16.26 2.02 2.84
N LEU A 127 17.14 2.49 1.96
CA LEU A 127 17.07 2.36 0.51
C LEU A 127 18.49 2.19 -0.03
N MET A 128 18.64 1.23 -0.94
CA MET A 128 19.81 1.02 -1.78
C MET A 128 19.29 0.58 -3.15
N GLU A 129 19.80 1.20 -4.22
CA GLU A 129 19.44 0.86 -5.60
C GLU A 129 20.12 -0.42 -6.09
#